data_AF-A0A6A4ZMD4-F1
#
_entry.id   AF-A0A6A4ZMD4-F1
#
_cell.length_a   1.000
_cell.length_b   1.000
_cell.length_c   1.000
_cell.angle_alpha   90.00
_cell.angle_beta   90.00
_cell.angle_gamma   90.00
#
_symmetry.space_group_name_H-M   'P 1'
#
loop_
_entity.id
_entity.type
_entity.pdbx_description
1 polymer ?
#
loop_
_entity_poly.entity_id
_entity_poly.type
_entity_poly.pdbx_seq_one_letter_code
_entity_poly.pdbx_strand_id
1 'polypeptide(L)'
;MVNISKRGLAKSRMARAAAAVDHKVTKPSLISTASLGEAIARCKAEVAAIVDECKAKNRAFRDIEFDLGMNEDDCLSSLTESWDSSAPGGALRVRQIFKDPIFCDDGFDAADIKQGTTGNCWFLAALAS
;
A
#
# COMPACT_ATOMS: atom_id res chain seq x y z
N MET A 1 51.96 -2.89 -68.16
CA MET A 1 52.85 -3.83 -67.45
C MET A 1 52.66 -3.60 -65.95
N VAL A 2 52.62 -4.70 -65.19
CA VAL A 2 52.58 -4.83 -63.72
C VAL A 2 51.21 -4.80 -63.03
N ASN A 3 50.96 -5.94 -62.41
CA ASN A 3 49.84 -6.42 -61.61
C ASN A 3 49.80 -5.75 -60.23
N ILE A 4 48.62 -5.47 -59.68
CA ILE A 4 48.46 -5.33 -58.22
C ILE A 4 47.24 -6.16 -57.78
N SER A 5 47.56 -7.27 -57.11
CA SER A 5 46.63 -8.16 -56.42
C SER A 5 45.99 -7.47 -55.21
N LYS A 6 44.67 -7.62 -55.03
CA LYS A 6 44.03 -7.42 -53.73
C LYS A 6 43.11 -8.61 -53.43
N ARG A 7 43.56 -9.45 -52.50
CA ARG A 7 42.79 -10.54 -51.88
C ARG A 7 41.68 -9.94 -51.02
N GLY A 8 40.42 -10.29 -51.30
CA GLY A 8 39.27 -9.99 -50.45
C GLY A 8 38.86 -11.21 -49.64
N LEU A 9 38.87 -11.08 -48.31
CA LEU A 9 38.54 -12.11 -47.32
C LEU A 9 37.03 -12.47 -47.38
N ALA A 10 36.69 -13.74 -47.61
CA ALA A 10 35.33 -14.24 -47.45
C ALA A 10 35.01 -14.38 -45.94
N LYS A 11 34.05 -13.58 -45.44
CA LYS A 11 33.55 -13.69 -44.07
C LYS A 11 32.43 -14.73 -44.01
N SER A 12 32.71 -15.88 -43.39
CA SER A 12 31.68 -16.85 -43.02
C SER A 12 30.82 -16.28 -41.87
N ARG A 13 29.50 -16.20 -42.07
CA ARG A 13 28.54 -15.90 -41.00
C ARG A 13 27.94 -17.23 -40.54
N MET A 14 28.36 -17.72 -39.37
CA MET A 14 27.65 -18.82 -38.71
C MET A 14 26.34 -18.28 -38.13
N ALA A 15 25.21 -18.87 -38.53
CA ALA A 15 23.91 -18.56 -37.97
C ALA A 15 23.80 -19.20 -36.57
N ARG A 16 23.65 -18.36 -35.52
CA ARG A 16 23.37 -18.83 -34.16
C ARG A 16 21.85 -18.98 -34.01
N ALA A 17 21.35 -20.21 -33.98
CA ALA A 17 19.97 -20.49 -33.65
C ALA A 17 19.74 -20.19 -32.16
N ALA A 18 18.92 -19.18 -31.85
CA ALA A 18 18.42 -18.95 -30.50
C ALA A 18 17.20 -19.86 -30.28
N ALA A 19 17.32 -20.82 -29.37
CA ALA A 19 16.17 -21.61 -28.93
C ALA A 19 15.22 -20.67 -28.18
N ALA A 20 14.03 -20.45 -28.74
CA ALA A 20 12.95 -19.73 -28.07
C ALA A 20 12.47 -20.59 -26.89
N VAL A 21 12.81 -20.18 -25.67
CA VAL A 21 12.27 -20.77 -24.46
C VAL A 21 10.89 -20.15 -24.25
N ASP A 22 9.84 -20.94 -24.47
CA ASP A 22 8.45 -20.56 -24.23
C ASP A 22 8.23 -20.39 -22.72
N HIS A 23 8.43 -19.17 -22.20
CA HIS A 23 8.13 -18.86 -20.81
C HIS A 23 6.62 -18.65 -20.68
N LYS A 24 5.88 -19.75 -20.46
CA LYS A 24 4.48 -19.67 -20.07
C LYS A 24 4.40 -19.03 -18.69
N VAL A 25 4.08 -17.74 -18.65
CA VAL A 25 3.66 -17.06 -17.44
C VAL A 25 2.31 -17.65 -17.05
N THR A 26 2.32 -18.59 -16.11
CA THR A 26 1.11 -19.06 -15.45
C THR A 26 0.55 -17.87 -14.67
N LYS A 27 -0.53 -17.25 -15.18
CA LYS A 27 -1.24 -16.22 -14.44
C LYS A 27 -1.80 -16.88 -13.17
N PRO A 28 -1.40 -16.47 -11.96
CA PRO A 28 -1.95 -17.07 -10.76
C PRO A 28 -3.44 -16.76 -10.71
N SER A 29 -4.28 -17.79 -10.71
CA SER A 29 -5.70 -17.65 -10.41
C SER A 29 -5.84 -17.50 -8.89
N LEU A 30 -6.09 -16.27 -8.44
CA LEU A 30 -6.36 -15.90 -7.05
C LEU A 30 -7.70 -16.49 -6.59
N ILE A 31 -7.75 -17.78 -6.28
CA ILE A 31 -8.80 -18.31 -5.39
C ILE A 31 -8.31 -18.06 -3.96
N SER A 32 -8.56 -16.84 -3.49
CA SER A 32 -8.01 -16.23 -2.26
C SER A 32 -8.84 -16.54 -0.99
N THR A 33 -9.88 -17.37 -1.07
CA THR A 33 -10.83 -17.48 0.05
C THR A 33 -10.23 -18.13 1.30
N ALA A 34 -9.40 -19.17 1.16
CA ALA A 34 -8.71 -19.80 2.30
C ALA A 34 -7.67 -18.85 2.94
N SER A 35 -6.85 -18.20 2.11
CA SER A 35 -5.84 -17.24 2.58
C SER A 35 -6.45 -15.99 3.22
N LEU A 36 -7.62 -15.54 2.72
CA LEU A 36 -8.34 -14.41 3.30
C LEU A 36 -8.89 -14.75 4.69
N GLY A 37 -9.52 -15.91 4.84
CA GLY A 37 -10.04 -16.38 6.13
C GLY A 37 -8.94 -16.48 7.19
N GLU A 38 -7.80 -17.06 6.83
CA GLU A 38 -6.62 -17.15 7.70
C GLU A 38 -6.06 -15.77 8.07
N ALA A 39 -5.95 -14.86 7.11
CA ALA A 39 -5.47 -13.50 7.35
C ALA A 39 -6.41 -12.73 8.30
N ILE A 40 -7.73 -12.86 8.12
CA ILE A 40 -8.73 -12.28 9.02
C ILE A 40 -8.59 -12.85 10.43
N ALA A 41 -8.45 -14.17 10.55
CA ALA A 41 -8.32 -14.82 11.85
C ALA A 41 -7.05 -14.36 12.59
N ARG A 42 -5.93 -14.27 11.87
CA ARG A 42 -4.66 -13.78 12.41
C ARG A 42 -4.75 -12.33 12.89
N CYS A 43 -5.28 -11.44 12.03
CA CYS A 43 -5.47 -10.03 12.36
C CYS A 43 -6.37 -9.87 13.61
N LYS A 44 -7.48 -10.61 13.68
CA LYS A 44 -8.35 -10.60 14.87
C LYS A 44 -7.63 -11.04 16.14
N ALA A 45 -6.80 -12.09 16.06
CA ALA A 45 -6.03 -12.58 17.20
C ALA A 45 -4.98 -11.56 17.68
N GLU A 46 -4.27 -10.93 16.75
CA GLU A 46 -3.30 -9.88 17.05
C GLU A 46 -3.96 -8.66 17.69
N VAL A 47 -5.08 -8.19 17.13
CA VAL A 47 -5.86 -7.07 17.71
C VAL A 47 -6.35 -7.41 19.11
N ALA A 48 -6.83 -8.64 19.34
CA ALA A 48 -7.27 -9.07 20.67
C ALA A 48 -6.13 -9.01 21.70
N ALA A 49 -4.94 -9.51 21.34
CA ALA A 49 -3.76 -9.45 22.21
C ALA A 49 -3.36 -8.00 22.55
N ILE A 50 -3.37 -7.10 21.54
CA ILE A 50 -3.09 -5.66 21.73
C ILE A 50 -4.11 -5.03 22.67
N VAL A 51 -5.40 -5.34 22.51
CA VAL A 51 -6.48 -4.82 23.36
C VAL A 51 -6.30 -5.28 24.80
N ASP A 52 -5.96 -6.55 25.03
CA ASP A 52 -5.74 -7.10 26.36
C ASP A 52 -4.55 -6.43 27.05
N GLU A 53 -3.44 -6.23 26.34
CA GLU A 53 -2.27 -5.51 26.86
C GLU A 53 -2.62 -4.05 27.22
N CYS A 54 -3.33 -3.34 26.31
CA CYS A 54 -3.73 -1.96 26.52
C CYS A 54 -4.64 -1.81 27.75
N LYS A 55 -5.62 -2.72 27.89
CA LYS A 55 -6.51 -2.77 29.07
C LYS A 55 -5.74 -3.07 30.35
N ALA A 56 -4.85 -4.06 30.33
CA ALA A 56 -4.04 -4.43 31.49
C ALA A 56 -3.16 -3.27 31.98
N LYS A 57 -2.66 -2.44 31.06
CA LYS A 57 -1.83 -1.27 31.36
C LYS A 57 -2.63 0.03 31.53
N ASN A 58 -3.96 -0.02 31.46
CA ASN A 58 -4.85 1.15 31.47
C ASN A 58 -4.38 2.28 30.53
N ARG A 59 -4.03 1.92 29.30
CA ARG A 59 -3.60 2.84 28.25
C ARG A 59 -4.38 2.59 26.98
N ALA A 60 -4.55 3.62 26.16
CA ALA A 60 -5.07 3.43 24.81
C ALA A 60 -3.92 3.24 23.82
N PHE A 61 -4.16 2.38 22.83
CA PHE A 61 -3.19 1.98 21.82
C PHE A 61 -2.59 3.20 21.10
N ARG A 62 -1.28 3.11 20.83
CA ARG A 62 -0.52 4.07 20.04
C ARG A 62 0.33 3.25 19.08
N ASP A 63 0.13 3.49 17.79
CA ASP A 63 0.94 2.87 16.76
C ASP A 63 2.32 3.53 16.76
N ILE A 64 3.37 2.71 16.89
CA ILE A 64 4.76 3.19 16.93
C ILE A 64 5.31 3.46 15.53
N GLU A 65 4.76 2.78 14.51
CA GLU A 65 5.16 2.94 13.11
C GLU A 65 4.37 4.07 12.43
N PHE A 66 3.25 4.49 13.03
CA PHE A 66 2.40 5.58 12.52
C PHE A 66 2.01 6.55 13.65
N ASP A 67 3.00 7.27 14.15
CA ASP A 67 2.87 8.15 15.33
C ASP A 67 2.84 9.64 14.96
N LEU A 68 1.64 10.15 14.70
CA LEU A 68 1.38 11.57 14.41
C LEU A 68 1.75 12.54 15.55
N GLY A 69 2.17 12.09 16.73
CA GLY A 69 2.54 12.98 17.83
C GLY A 69 4.04 13.08 18.11
N MET A 70 4.84 12.12 17.64
CA MET A 70 6.31 12.09 17.85
C MET A 70 7.08 11.88 16.54
N ASN A 71 6.41 11.48 15.47
CA ASN A 71 7.00 11.23 14.16
C ASN A 71 6.12 11.80 13.04
N GLU A 72 5.77 13.09 13.18
CA GLU A 72 4.90 13.81 12.24
C GLU A 72 5.47 13.82 10.82
N ASP A 73 6.78 14.07 10.67
CA ASP A 73 7.41 14.19 9.35
C ASP A 73 7.29 12.91 8.52
N ASP A 74 7.57 11.74 9.12
CA ASP A 74 7.47 10.45 8.42
C ASP A 74 6.01 10.08 8.06
N CYS A 75 5.03 10.61 8.79
CA CYS A 75 3.62 10.29 8.61
C CYS A 75 2.87 11.28 7.71
N LEU A 76 3.28 12.55 7.69
CA LEU A 76 2.57 13.64 7.04
C LEU A 76 3.28 14.18 5.80
N SER A 77 4.59 13.93 5.68
CA SER A 77 5.34 14.40 4.52
C SER A 77 5.26 13.38 3.39
N SER A 78 4.95 13.86 2.19
CA SER A 78 5.09 13.02 1.00
C SER A 78 6.55 12.62 0.79
N LEU A 79 6.77 11.34 0.46
CA LEU A 79 8.10 10.81 0.14
C LEU A 79 8.66 11.36 -1.18
N THR A 80 7.81 11.93 -2.03
CA THR A 80 8.19 12.36 -3.39
C THR A 80 7.90 13.83 -3.68
N GLU A 81 6.93 14.43 -3.00
CA GLU A 81 6.41 15.77 -3.33
C GLU A 81 6.58 16.75 -2.18
N SER A 82 7.19 17.91 -2.42
CA SER A 82 7.44 18.91 -1.38
C SER A 82 6.28 19.87 -1.11
N TRP A 83 5.27 19.90 -1.99
CA TRP A 83 4.14 20.84 -1.91
C TRP A 83 2.99 20.34 -1.02
N ASP A 84 3.03 19.08 -0.59
CA ASP A 84 2.05 18.49 0.34
C ASP A 84 2.50 18.66 1.80
N SER A 85 2.99 19.86 2.14
CA SER A 85 3.46 20.22 3.47
C SER A 85 2.39 21.02 4.20
N SER A 86 1.22 20.41 4.40
CA SER A 86 0.20 20.98 5.29
C SER A 86 0.44 20.50 6.71
N ALA A 87 0.75 21.41 7.63
CA ALA A 87 0.85 21.10 9.04
C ALA A 87 -0.58 21.03 9.64
N PRO A 88 -1.04 19.86 10.10
CA PRO A 88 -2.34 19.75 10.75
C PRO A 88 -2.31 20.53 12.07
N GLY A 89 -3.49 20.96 12.54
CA GLY A 89 -3.61 21.62 13.85
C GLY A 89 -3.35 20.69 15.05
N GLY A 90 -3.18 19.39 14.80
CA GLY A 90 -2.91 18.34 15.78
C GLY A 90 -3.71 17.06 15.49
N ALA A 91 -3.39 15.98 16.22
CA ALA A 91 -4.09 14.71 16.16
C ALA A 91 -4.94 14.49 17.43
N LEU A 92 -6.25 14.28 17.25
CA LEU A 92 -7.17 13.96 18.33
C LEU A 92 -7.81 12.59 18.09
N ARG A 93 -8.04 11.84 19.17
CA ARG A 93 -8.82 10.60 19.16
C ARG A 93 -10.31 10.93 19.09
N VAL A 94 -11.10 10.02 18.52
CA VAL A 94 -12.57 10.16 18.41
C VAL A 94 -13.22 10.52 19.75
N ARG A 95 -12.80 9.88 20.85
CA ARG A 95 -13.31 10.15 22.21
C ARG A 95 -12.92 11.52 22.79
N GLN A 96 -11.97 12.23 22.19
CA GLN A 96 -11.62 13.61 22.55
C GLN A 96 -12.49 14.63 21.80
N ILE A 97 -13.09 14.22 20.68
CA ILE A 97 -13.92 15.07 19.82
C ILE A 97 -15.40 14.89 20.17
N PHE A 98 -15.81 13.64 20.42
CA PHE A 98 -17.21 13.26 20.67
C PHE A 98 -17.36 12.66 22.07
N LYS A 99 -18.49 12.97 22.71
CA LYS A 99 -18.81 12.52 24.07
C LYS A 99 -19.07 11.02 24.15
N ASP A 100 -19.99 10.52 23.32
CA ASP A 100 -20.45 9.14 23.31
C ASP A 100 -20.35 8.59 21.86
N PRO A 101 -19.14 8.39 21.33
CA PRO A 101 -18.97 7.99 19.94
C PRO A 101 -19.41 6.54 19.70
N ILE A 102 -20.10 6.32 18.59
CA ILE A 102 -20.50 5.00 18.08
C ILE A 102 -19.63 4.71 16.86
N PHE A 103 -19.03 3.52 16.80
CA PHE A 103 -18.17 3.14 15.68
C PHE A 103 -18.98 2.76 14.44
N CYS A 104 -20.05 2.01 14.65
CA CYS A 104 -20.98 1.54 13.63
C CYS A 104 -22.32 1.31 14.34
N ASP A 105 -23.37 1.91 13.79
CA ASP A 105 -24.75 1.74 14.24
C ASP A 105 -25.41 0.61 13.42
N ASP A 106 -26.08 0.96 12.32
CA ASP A 106 -26.83 0.04 11.46
C ASP A 106 -26.09 -0.25 10.15
N GLY A 107 -24.82 -0.62 10.28
CA GLY A 107 -23.91 -0.83 9.14
C GLY A 107 -23.18 0.43 8.71
N PHE A 108 -22.78 0.45 7.45
CA PHE A 108 -22.03 1.56 6.83
C PHE A 108 -22.70 1.91 5.50
N ASP A 109 -23.04 3.18 5.32
CA ASP A 109 -23.62 3.73 4.10
C ASP A 109 -22.75 4.86 3.51
N ALA A 110 -22.88 5.09 2.20
CA ALA A 110 -22.19 6.20 1.54
C ALA A 110 -22.57 7.58 2.12
N ALA A 111 -23.75 7.71 2.74
CA ALA A 111 -24.19 8.91 3.43
C ALA A 111 -23.46 9.17 4.76
N ASP A 112 -22.79 8.17 5.35
CA ASP A 112 -22.07 8.29 6.62
C ASP A 112 -20.73 9.03 6.49
N ILE A 113 -20.25 9.24 5.26
CA ILE A 113 -18.96 9.87 4.99
C ILE A 113 -19.13 11.25 4.34
N LYS A 114 -18.31 12.21 4.78
CA LYS A 114 -18.23 13.54 4.17
C LYS A 114 -16.76 13.90 3.96
N GLN A 115 -16.45 14.40 2.76
CA GLN A 115 -15.09 14.82 2.45
C GLN A 115 -14.63 15.96 3.37
N GLY A 116 -13.42 15.80 3.90
CA GLY A 116 -12.70 16.86 4.61
C GLY A 116 -12.14 17.91 3.64
N THR A 117 -11.13 18.66 4.08
CA THR A 117 -10.48 19.68 3.26
C THR A 117 -9.39 19.11 2.33
N THR A 118 -9.04 17.84 2.50
CA THR A 118 -8.02 17.16 1.69
C THR A 118 -8.60 16.74 0.34
N GLY A 119 -7.83 16.90 -0.75
CA GLY A 119 -8.23 16.60 -2.13
C GLY A 119 -8.29 15.09 -2.48
N ASN A 120 -8.87 14.28 -1.61
CA ASN A 120 -8.86 12.81 -1.68
C ASN A 120 -10.22 12.20 -2.08
N CYS A 121 -10.97 12.86 -2.96
CA CYS A 121 -12.30 12.39 -3.40
C CYS A 121 -12.29 10.98 -4.00
N TRP A 122 -11.19 10.61 -4.66
CA TRP A 122 -10.99 9.26 -5.22
C TRP A 122 -11.00 8.17 -4.14
N PHE A 123 -10.50 8.46 -2.93
CA PHE A 123 -10.49 7.51 -1.81
C PHE A 123 -11.90 7.34 -1.23
N LEU A 124 -12.63 8.44 -1.07
CA LEU A 124 -14.02 8.41 -0.60
C LEU A 124 -14.95 7.68 -1.57
N ALA A 125 -14.75 7.87 -2.88
CA ALA A 125 -15.50 7.15 -3.90
C ALA A 125 -15.27 5.63 -3.84
N ALA A 126 -14.06 5.19 -3.53
CA ALA A 126 -13.75 3.77 -3.35
C ALA A 126 -14.28 3.20 -2.01
N LEU A 127 -14.37 4.02 -0.96
CA LEU A 127 -14.93 3.59 0.32
C LEU A 127 -16.46 3.42 0.25
N ALA A 128 -17.13 4.23 -0.57
CA ALA A 128 -18.58 4.20 -0.76
C ALA A 128 -19.06 3.20 -1.84
N SER A 129 -18.16 2.45 -2.48
CA SER A 129 -18.47 1.55 -3.60
C SER A 129 -18.91 0.15 -3.19
#